data_AF-A0AAD1CFC0-F1
#
_entry.id   AF-A0AAD1CFC0-F1
#
_cell.length_a   1.000
_cell.length_b   1.000
_cell.length_c   1.000
_cell.angle_alpha   90.00
_cell.angle_beta   90.00
_cell.angle_gamma   90.00
#
_symmetry.space_group_name_H-M   'P 1'
#
loop_
_entity.id
_entity.type
_entity.pdbx_description
1 polymer ?
#
loop_
_entity_poly.entity_id
_entity_poly.type
_entity_poly.pdbx_seq_one_letter_code
_entity_poly.pdbx_strand_id
1 'polypeptide(L)'
;MQTSLAVRETVMKTADVFVYVLVYFTSMLVILAQADWLLMIPMVAWLIAYIAIQLHFVPKLKQVATEQADARSLMTGRIVDSYTNISTVKLFSHSTKETDYAEDGMKGFLKTVYQQMRLVTGFDVCVQLANYSLLFIISALSIYLWMQGAIEIGAIAIAISLALRINDMSMWMVVTPIDLLMVKFTFYKRSNNLIVHLFAFRKTNGFSY
;
A
#
# COMPACT_ATOMS: atom_id res chain seq x y z
N MET A 1 -12.15 7.39 19.29
CA MET A 1 -10.78 7.05 19.71
C MET A 1 -9.97 6.34 18.62
N GLN A 2 -10.49 5.31 17.93
CA GLN A 2 -9.71 4.59 16.89
C GLN A 2 -9.51 5.38 15.58
N THR A 3 -10.45 6.25 15.21
CA THR A 3 -10.33 7.10 14.00
C THR A 3 -9.23 8.14 14.12
N SER A 4 -9.08 8.80 15.27
CA SER A 4 -8.02 9.78 15.51
C SER A 4 -6.63 9.15 15.54
N LEU A 5 -6.51 7.94 16.09
CA LEU A 5 -5.25 7.17 16.07
C LEU A 5 -4.87 6.74 14.66
N ALA A 6 -5.81 6.21 13.86
CA ALA A 6 -5.54 5.78 12.49
C ALA A 6 -5.14 6.95 11.57
N VAL A 7 -5.77 8.13 11.74
CA VAL A 7 -5.39 9.34 10.99
C VAL A 7 -3.98 9.79 11.36
N ARG A 8 -3.67 9.85 12.66
CA ARG A 8 -2.33 10.20 13.15
C ARG A 8 -1.28 9.23 12.60
N GLU A 9 -1.51 7.93 12.74
CA GLU A 9 -0.58 6.90 12.24
C GLU A 9 -0.34 7.06 10.74
N THR A 10 -1.38 7.37 9.97
CA THR A 10 -1.21 7.61 8.54
C THR A 10 -0.35 8.84 8.26
N VAL A 11 -0.66 9.97 8.89
CA VAL A 11 0.09 11.21 8.65
C VAL A 11 1.55 11.02 9.05
N MET A 12 1.80 10.40 10.21
CA MET A 12 3.16 10.09 10.68
C MET A 12 3.88 9.16 9.71
N LYS A 13 3.29 8.01 9.34
CA LYS A 13 3.94 7.07 8.41
C LYS A 13 4.21 7.67 7.04
N THR A 14 3.25 8.43 6.49
CA THR A 14 3.46 9.12 5.20
C THR A 14 4.57 10.14 5.31
N ALA A 15 4.57 11.00 6.34
CA ALA A 15 5.61 11.98 6.56
C ALA A 15 6.99 11.33 6.76
N ASP A 16 7.08 10.30 7.59
CA ASP A 16 8.30 9.56 7.87
C ASP A 16 8.88 8.96 6.59
N VAL A 17 8.05 8.33 5.74
CA VAL A 17 8.49 7.77 4.46
C VAL A 17 9.01 8.87 3.53
N PHE A 18 8.31 10.00 3.42
CA PHE A 18 8.77 11.12 2.58
C PHE A 18 10.10 11.71 3.05
N VAL A 19 10.23 11.97 4.35
CA VAL A 19 11.47 12.51 4.94
C VAL A 19 12.61 11.51 4.78
N TYR A 20 12.34 10.23 5.02
CA TYR A 20 13.32 9.17 4.88
C TYR A 20 13.87 9.06 3.46
N VAL A 21 12.98 9.02 2.45
CA VAL A 21 13.38 8.97 1.04
C VAL A 21 14.19 10.21 0.66
N LEU A 22 13.78 11.40 1.09
CA LEU A 22 14.51 12.64 0.79
C LEU A 22 15.91 12.66 1.41
N VAL A 23 16.03 12.35 2.69
CA VAL A 23 17.32 12.36 3.40
C VAL A 23 18.23 11.28 2.84
N TYR A 24 17.72 10.08 2.63
CA TYR A 24 18.49 8.95 2.11
C TYR A 24 18.98 9.21 0.69
N PHE A 25 18.09 9.66 -0.20
CA PHE A 25 18.44 9.97 -1.58
C PHE A 25 19.48 11.10 -1.67
N THR A 26 19.30 12.16 -0.88
CA THR A 26 20.26 13.28 -0.83
C THR A 26 21.62 12.80 -0.33
N SER A 27 21.65 12.00 0.74
CA SER A 27 22.90 11.45 1.29
C SER A 27 23.62 10.57 0.27
N MET A 28 22.88 9.71 -0.43
CA MET A 28 23.40 8.82 -1.45
C MET A 28 23.97 9.58 -2.65
N LEU A 29 23.27 10.62 -3.11
CA LEU A 29 23.75 11.51 -4.18
C LEU A 29 25.07 12.19 -3.80
N VAL A 30 25.16 12.74 -2.57
CA VAL A 30 26.37 13.43 -2.11
C VAL A 30 27.56 12.47 -2.06
N ILE A 31 27.36 11.25 -1.55
CA ILE A 31 28.42 10.24 -1.47
C ILE A 31 28.90 9.82 -2.87
N LEU A 32 27.98 9.62 -3.81
CA LEU A 32 28.33 9.21 -5.17
C LEU A 32 28.93 10.35 -6.00
N ALA A 33 28.49 11.59 -5.77
CA ALA A 33 29.09 12.77 -6.39
C ALA A 33 30.57 12.94 -6.00
N GLN A 34 30.95 12.53 -4.78
CA GLN A 34 32.36 12.49 -4.37
C GLN A 34 33.15 11.38 -5.04
N ALA A 35 32.50 10.27 -5.44
CA ALA A 35 33.16 9.16 -6.11
C ALA A 35 33.39 9.47 -7.59
N ASP A 36 32.32 9.69 -8.37
CA ASP A 36 32.40 10.11 -9.78
C ASP A 36 31.02 10.58 -10.25
N TRP A 37 30.99 11.62 -11.08
CA TRP A 37 29.74 12.17 -11.62
C TRP A 37 28.97 11.16 -12.51
N LEU A 38 29.68 10.22 -13.14
CA LEU A 38 29.10 9.26 -14.08
C LEU A 38 28.21 8.24 -13.36
N LEU A 39 28.50 7.94 -12.09
CA LEU A 39 27.68 7.07 -11.24
C LEU A 39 26.37 7.73 -10.79
N MET A 40 26.26 9.06 -10.87
CA MET A 40 25.02 9.76 -10.55
C MET A 40 23.95 9.55 -11.64
N ILE A 41 24.34 9.40 -12.90
CA ILE A 41 23.39 9.33 -14.03
C ILE A 41 22.43 8.13 -13.91
N PRO A 42 22.91 6.89 -13.69
CA PRO A 42 22.03 5.75 -13.46
C PRO A 42 21.13 5.94 -12.23
N MET A 43 21.64 6.59 -11.19
CA MET A 43 20.91 6.81 -9.95
C MET A 43 19.72 7.73 -10.16
N VAL A 44 19.93 8.85 -10.84
CA VAL A 44 18.88 9.82 -11.15
C VAL A 44 17.87 9.20 -12.12
N ALA A 45 18.34 8.46 -13.14
CA ALA A 45 17.47 7.74 -14.06
C ALA A 45 16.57 6.73 -13.33
N TRP A 46 17.13 5.97 -12.39
CA TRP A 46 16.37 5.04 -11.56
C TRP A 46 15.38 5.77 -10.65
N LEU A 47 15.75 6.91 -10.04
CA LEU A 47 14.81 7.68 -9.23
C LEU A 47 13.59 8.12 -10.05
N ILE A 48 13.81 8.61 -11.28
CA ILE A 48 12.73 9.01 -12.18
C ILE A 48 11.84 7.81 -12.50
N ALA A 49 12.43 6.66 -12.84
CA ALA A 49 11.69 5.43 -13.09
C ALA A 49 10.88 4.99 -11.86
N TYR A 50 11.47 5.08 -10.66
CA TYR A 50 10.83 4.75 -9.40
C TYR A 50 9.61 5.66 -9.14
N ILE A 51 9.78 6.98 -9.27
CA ILE A 51 8.68 7.96 -9.11
C ILE A 51 7.58 7.70 -10.14
N ALA A 52 7.92 7.40 -11.40
CA ALA A 52 6.94 7.09 -12.43
C ALA A 52 6.10 5.84 -12.09
N ILE A 53 6.74 4.78 -11.58
CA ILE A 53 6.04 3.57 -11.12
C ILE A 53 5.09 3.93 -9.96
N GLN A 54 5.56 4.70 -8.98
CA GLN A 54 4.72 5.14 -7.85
C GLN A 54 3.50 5.94 -8.33
N LEU A 55 3.69 6.94 -9.20
CA LEU A 55 2.61 7.75 -9.73
C LEU A 55 1.57 6.93 -10.53
N HIS A 56 1.98 5.84 -11.16
CA HIS A 56 1.07 4.96 -11.90
C HIS A 56 0.28 3.99 -11.00
N PHE A 57 0.93 3.38 -10.01
CA PHE A 57 0.32 2.35 -9.17
C PHE A 57 -0.43 2.90 -7.95
N VAL A 58 0.02 4.01 -7.36
CA VAL A 58 -0.64 4.67 -6.21
C VAL A 58 -2.11 5.01 -6.48
N PRO A 59 -2.51 5.65 -7.59
CA PRO A 59 -3.91 5.97 -7.84
C PRO A 59 -4.77 4.71 -8.05
N LYS A 60 -4.22 3.68 -8.70
CA LYS A 60 -4.91 2.40 -8.91
C LYS A 60 -5.14 1.64 -7.61
N LEU A 61 -4.11 1.58 -6.74
CA LEU A 61 -4.22 0.98 -5.41
C LEU A 61 -5.24 1.73 -4.54
N LYS A 62 -5.30 3.06 -4.64
CA LYS A 62 -6.31 3.88 -3.95
C LYS A 62 -7.74 3.54 -4.40
N GLN A 63 -7.99 3.39 -5.70
CA GLN A 63 -9.32 3.02 -6.22
C GLN A 63 -9.73 1.63 -5.72
N VAL A 64 -8.89 0.62 -5.90
CA VAL A 64 -9.22 -0.76 -5.49
C VAL A 64 -9.37 -0.90 -3.97
N ALA A 65 -8.58 -0.17 -3.18
CA ALA A 65 -8.76 -0.14 -1.73
C ALA A 65 -10.11 0.46 -1.32
N THR A 66 -10.62 1.45 -2.07
CA THR A 66 -11.94 2.03 -1.85
C THR A 66 -13.05 1.02 -2.18
N GLU A 67 -12.97 0.36 -3.33
CA GLU A 67 -13.92 -0.69 -3.74
C GLU A 67 -13.95 -1.87 -2.76
N GLN A 68 -12.78 -2.29 -2.26
CA GLN A 68 -12.66 -3.34 -1.26
C GLN A 68 -13.31 -2.93 0.07
N ALA A 69 -13.11 -1.68 0.51
CA ALA A 69 -13.79 -1.12 1.67
C ALA A 69 -15.30 -1.21 1.50
N ASP A 70 -15.77 -0.89 0.29
CA ASP A 70 -17.18 -0.85 -0.02
C ASP A 70 -17.82 -2.23 0.02
N ALA A 71 -17.18 -3.21 -0.64
CA ALA A 71 -17.60 -4.60 -0.63
C ALA A 71 -17.57 -5.21 0.78
N ARG A 72 -16.54 -4.90 1.59
CA ARG A 72 -16.43 -5.37 2.98
C ARG A 72 -17.59 -4.88 3.83
N SER A 73 -17.96 -3.60 3.72
CA SER A 73 -19.07 -3.04 4.48
C SER A 73 -20.41 -3.63 4.06
N LEU A 74 -20.61 -3.91 2.77
CA LEU A 74 -21.80 -4.58 2.28
C LEU A 74 -21.90 -6.01 2.85
N MET A 75 -20.81 -6.77 2.76
CA MET A 75 -20.73 -8.12 3.33
C MET A 75 -21.02 -8.14 4.83
N THR A 76 -20.39 -7.25 5.61
CA THR A 76 -20.67 -7.15 7.06
C THR A 76 -22.14 -6.77 7.31
N GLY A 77 -22.71 -5.84 6.53
CA GLY A 77 -24.12 -5.47 6.63
C GLY A 77 -25.06 -6.65 6.39
N ARG A 78 -24.82 -7.44 5.33
CA ARG A 78 -25.60 -8.65 5.03
C ARG A 78 -25.50 -9.70 6.15
N ILE A 79 -24.31 -9.91 6.71
CA ILE A 79 -24.12 -10.84 7.84
C ILE A 79 -24.90 -10.38 9.08
N VAL A 80 -24.83 -9.09 9.42
CA VAL A 80 -25.53 -8.53 10.59
C VAL A 80 -27.04 -8.64 10.43
N ASP A 81 -27.56 -8.41 9.23
CA ASP A 81 -28.99 -8.55 8.92
C ASP A 81 -29.50 -9.98 9.11
N SER A 82 -28.80 -10.97 8.53
CA SER A 82 -29.15 -12.39 8.70
C SER A 82 -29.05 -12.84 10.17
N TYR A 83 -28.13 -12.29 10.96
CA TYR A 83 -28.06 -12.54 12.41
C TYR A 83 -29.21 -11.88 13.18
N THR A 84 -29.61 -10.66 12.81
CA THR A 84 -30.67 -9.91 13.51
C THR A 84 -32.05 -10.55 13.28
N ASN A 85 -32.28 -11.13 12.10
CA ASN A 85 -33.56 -11.74 11.74
C ASN A 85 -33.58 -13.28 11.88
N ILE A 86 -32.62 -13.86 12.61
CA ILE A 86 -32.41 -15.31 12.69
C ILE A 86 -33.61 -16.10 13.23
N SER A 87 -34.41 -15.50 14.12
CA SER A 87 -35.61 -16.11 14.69
C SER A 87 -36.72 -16.28 13.65
N THR A 88 -36.91 -15.28 12.78
CA THR A 88 -37.91 -15.27 11.70
C THR A 88 -37.51 -16.23 10.57
N VAL A 89 -36.22 -16.25 10.23
CA VAL A 89 -35.63 -17.14 9.20
C VAL A 89 -35.85 -18.61 9.57
N LYS A 90 -35.66 -18.99 10.85
CA LYS A 90 -35.91 -20.36 11.32
C LYS A 90 -37.39 -20.78 11.33
N LEU A 91 -38.32 -19.82 11.42
CA LEU A 91 -39.76 -20.08 11.49
C LEU A 91 -40.45 -20.12 10.10
N PHE A 92 -39.91 -19.41 9.10
CA PHE A 92 -40.63 -19.19 7.83
C PHE A 92 -39.80 -19.28 6.54
N SER A 93 -38.48 -19.43 6.60
CA SER A 93 -37.65 -19.47 5.38
C SER A 93 -37.23 -20.89 4.99
N HIS A 94 -37.25 -21.18 3.69
CA HIS A 94 -36.43 -22.25 3.15
C HIS A 94 -34.96 -21.78 3.28
N SER A 95 -34.18 -22.43 4.14
CA SER A 95 -32.85 -22.02 4.64
C SER A 95 -31.81 -21.66 3.56
N THR A 96 -32.06 -22.04 2.31
CA THR A 96 -31.16 -21.83 1.17
C THR A 96 -31.04 -20.36 0.76
N LYS A 97 -32.12 -19.58 0.76
CA LYS A 97 -32.12 -18.20 0.22
C LYS A 97 -31.29 -17.20 1.05
N GLU A 98 -31.29 -17.32 2.37
CA GLU A 98 -30.48 -16.46 3.25
C GLU A 98 -29.00 -16.82 3.18
N THR A 99 -28.69 -18.11 3.03
CA THR A 99 -27.32 -18.59 2.83
C THR A 99 -26.75 -18.07 1.51
N ASP A 100 -27.53 -18.16 0.43
CA ASP A 100 -27.15 -17.63 -0.89
C ASP A 100 -26.91 -16.11 -0.86
N TYR A 101 -27.72 -15.36 -0.10
CA TYR A 101 -27.59 -13.91 0.05
C TYR A 101 -26.29 -13.49 0.76
N ALA A 102 -25.92 -14.22 1.82
CA ALA A 102 -24.65 -14.03 2.52
C ALA A 102 -23.45 -14.47 1.67
N GLU A 103 -23.58 -15.59 0.94
CA GLU A 103 -22.54 -16.11 0.05
C GLU A 103 -22.23 -15.15 -1.11
N ASP A 104 -23.26 -14.56 -1.72
CA ASP A 104 -23.09 -13.55 -2.78
C ASP A 104 -22.32 -12.32 -2.28
N GLY A 105 -22.56 -11.90 -1.03
CA GLY A 105 -21.83 -10.80 -0.39
C GLY A 105 -20.34 -11.13 -0.19
N MET A 106 -20.04 -12.37 0.19
CA MET A 106 -18.67 -12.87 0.33
C MET A 106 -17.96 -12.97 -1.03
N LYS A 107 -18.63 -13.49 -2.06
CA LYS A 107 -18.08 -13.57 -3.43
C LYS A 107 -17.73 -12.19 -3.98
N GLY A 108 -18.60 -11.20 -3.76
CA GLY A 108 -18.34 -9.80 -4.12
C GLY A 108 -17.09 -9.24 -3.42
N PHE A 109 -16.93 -9.49 -2.12
CA PHE A 109 -15.74 -9.10 -1.37
C PHE A 109 -14.47 -9.79 -1.88
N LEU A 110 -14.49 -11.11 -2.08
CA LEU A 110 -13.33 -11.87 -2.56
C LEU A 110 -12.81 -11.39 -3.92
N LYS A 111 -13.71 -10.99 -4.84
CA LYS A 111 -13.32 -10.43 -6.14
C LYS A 111 -12.43 -9.20 -5.98
N THR A 112 -12.78 -8.29 -5.07
CA THR A 112 -11.99 -7.08 -4.78
C THR A 112 -10.63 -7.40 -4.14
N VAL A 113 -10.57 -8.43 -3.28
CA VAL A 113 -9.32 -8.92 -2.66
C VAL A 113 -8.36 -9.45 -3.73
N TYR A 114 -8.84 -10.26 -4.67
CA TYR A 114 -7.99 -10.80 -5.74
C TYR A 114 -7.46 -9.71 -6.67
N GLN A 115 -8.27 -8.69 -7.00
CA GLN A 115 -7.83 -7.54 -7.78
C GLN A 115 -6.73 -6.76 -7.05
N GLN A 116 -6.90 -6.54 -5.75
CA GLN A 116 -5.90 -5.87 -4.92
C GLN A 116 -4.59 -6.66 -4.86
N MET A 117 -4.65 -7.96 -4.57
CA MET A 117 -3.44 -8.80 -4.52
C MET A 117 -2.68 -8.79 -5.85
N ARG A 118 -3.37 -8.90 -6.99
CA ARG A 118 -2.72 -8.83 -8.31
C ARG A 118 -2.01 -7.50 -8.55
N LEU A 119 -2.63 -6.38 -8.18
CA LEU A 119 -2.02 -5.06 -8.32
C LEU A 119 -0.80 -4.88 -7.41
N VAL A 120 -0.89 -5.36 -6.16
CA VAL A 120 0.20 -5.33 -5.20
C VAL A 120 1.39 -6.14 -5.69
N THR A 121 1.17 -7.38 -6.14
CA THR A 121 2.25 -8.21 -6.69
C THR A 121 2.86 -7.59 -7.95
N GLY A 122 2.04 -7.02 -8.84
CA GLY A 122 2.55 -6.34 -10.03
C GLY A 122 3.42 -5.14 -9.69
N PHE A 123 3.00 -4.33 -8.73
CA PHE A 123 3.78 -3.20 -8.22
C PHE A 123 5.10 -3.64 -7.61
N ASP A 124 5.07 -4.67 -6.75
CA ASP A 124 6.26 -5.22 -6.10
C ASP A 124 7.27 -5.74 -7.12
N VAL A 125 6.81 -6.52 -8.11
CA VAL A 125 7.66 -7.04 -9.20
C VAL A 125 8.29 -5.90 -10.01
N CYS A 126 7.52 -4.87 -10.38
CA CYS A 126 8.05 -3.71 -11.12
C CYS A 126 9.14 -2.98 -10.32
N VAL A 127 8.90 -2.78 -9.02
CA VAL A 127 9.84 -2.11 -8.11
C VAL A 127 11.10 -2.94 -7.91
N GLN A 128 10.99 -4.24 -7.66
CA GLN A 128 12.15 -5.13 -7.53
C GLN A 128 12.97 -5.19 -8.82
N LEU A 129 12.31 -5.27 -9.97
CA LEU A 129 13.00 -5.27 -11.26
C LEU A 129 13.76 -3.96 -11.48
N ALA A 130 13.18 -2.82 -11.12
CA ALA A 130 13.88 -1.54 -11.14
C ALA A 130 15.11 -1.55 -10.21
N ASN A 131 15.00 -2.04 -8.98
CA ASN A 131 16.11 -2.11 -8.03
C ASN A 131 17.25 -3.01 -8.49
N TYR A 132 16.93 -4.22 -8.97
CA TYR A 132 17.95 -5.14 -9.45
C TYR A 132 18.61 -4.65 -10.74
N SER A 133 17.86 -3.97 -11.61
CA SER A 133 18.45 -3.31 -12.78
C SER A 133 19.43 -2.20 -12.38
N LEU A 134 19.11 -1.40 -11.36
CA LEU A 134 20.01 -0.38 -10.84
C LEU A 134 21.28 -1.03 -10.24
N LEU A 135 21.12 -2.05 -9.41
CA LEU A 135 22.24 -2.78 -8.81
C LEU A 135 23.18 -3.32 -9.88
N PHE A 136 22.63 -3.90 -10.95
CA PHE A 136 23.38 -4.41 -12.09
C PHE A 136 24.13 -3.27 -12.81
N ILE A 137 23.45 -2.16 -13.12
CA ILE A 137 24.05 -1.02 -13.82
C ILE A 137 25.16 -0.37 -12.99
N ILE A 138 24.93 -0.14 -11.68
CA ILE A 138 25.94 0.43 -10.78
C ILE A 138 27.14 -0.50 -10.68
N SER A 139 26.92 -1.80 -10.52
CA SER A 139 28.01 -2.77 -10.42
C SER A 139 28.84 -2.82 -11.71
N ALA A 140 28.17 -2.87 -12.87
CA ALA A 140 28.84 -2.88 -14.17
C ALA A 140 29.65 -1.58 -14.42
N LEU A 141 29.06 -0.41 -14.14
CA LEU A 141 29.74 0.87 -14.28
C LEU A 141 30.89 1.02 -13.30
N SER A 142 30.74 0.56 -12.06
CA SER A 142 31.80 0.60 -11.07
C SER A 142 33.02 -0.22 -11.50
N ILE A 143 32.80 -1.42 -12.06
CA ILE A 143 33.87 -2.26 -12.61
C ILE A 143 34.52 -1.56 -13.81
N TYR A 144 33.72 -0.97 -14.71
CA TYR A 144 34.22 -0.27 -15.88
C TYR A 144 35.10 0.95 -15.53
N LEU A 145 34.65 1.78 -14.59
CA LEU A 145 35.38 2.96 -14.11
C LEU A 145 36.66 2.56 -13.35
N TRP A 146 36.61 1.44 -12.62
CA TRP A 146 37.79 0.87 -11.99
C TRP A 146 38.84 0.42 -13.00
N MET A 147 38.43 -0.24 -14.10
CA MET A 147 39.34 -0.61 -15.18
C MET A 147 40.02 0.59 -15.85
N GLN A 148 39.37 1.76 -15.84
CA GLN A 148 39.96 3.01 -16.36
C GLN A 148 40.84 3.74 -15.34
N GLY A 149 40.93 3.25 -14.10
CA GLY A 149 41.66 3.91 -13.02
C GLY A 149 41.00 5.19 -12.50
N ALA A 150 39.73 5.44 -12.85
CA ALA A 150 39.00 6.64 -12.45
C ALA A 150 38.53 6.58 -10.98
N ILE A 151 38.33 5.38 -10.44
CA ILE A 151 37.71 5.15 -9.12
C ILE A 151 38.48 4.12 -8.30
N GLU A 152 38.63 4.36 -7.00
CA GLU A 152 39.22 3.42 -6.04
C GLU A 152 38.27 2.27 -5.67
N ILE A 153 38.84 1.13 -5.27
CA ILE A 153 38.10 -0.05 -4.82
C ILE A 153 37.13 0.27 -3.66
N GLY A 154 37.49 1.23 -2.81
CA GLY A 154 36.63 1.69 -1.71
C GLY A 154 35.32 2.34 -2.18
N ALA A 155 35.37 3.13 -3.24
CA ALA A 155 34.18 3.76 -3.80
C ALA A 155 33.23 2.75 -4.46
N ILE A 156 33.77 1.67 -5.06
CA ILE A 156 32.97 0.55 -5.57
C ILE A 156 32.19 -0.12 -4.43
N ALA A 157 32.85 -0.39 -3.31
CA ALA A 157 32.23 -1.01 -2.15
C ALA A 157 31.07 -0.15 -1.59
N ILE A 158 31.28 1.16 -1.52
CA ILE A 158 30.25 2.12 -1.08
C ILE A 158 29.07 2.14 -2.06
N ALA A 159 29.34 2.22 -3.38
CA ALA A 159 28.29 2.27 -4.40
C ALA A 159 27.40 1.02 -4.39
N ILE A 160 28.00 -0.17 -4.30
CA ILE A 160 27.28 -1.44 -4.23
C ILE A 160 26.51 -1.56 -2.89
N SER A 161 27.14 -1.20 -1.77
CA SER A 161 26.48 -1.25 -0.45
C SER A 161 25.25 -0.35 -0.39
N LEU A 162 25.36 0.86 -0.95
CA LEU A 162 24.24 1.79 -1.06
C LEU A 162 23.13 1.24 -1.97
N ALA A 163 23.48 0.64 -3.12
CA ALA A 163 22.51 0.04 -4.03
C ALA A 163 21.75 -1.15 -3.39
N LEU A 164 22.45 -1.99 -2.64
CA LEU A 164 21.83 -3.09 -1.89
C LEU A 164 20.89 -2.57 -0.80
N ARG A 165 21.31 -1.52 -0.09
CA ARG A 165 20.50 -0.92 0.97
C ARG A 165 19.20 -0.30 0.43
N ILE A 166 19.20 0.25 -0.79
CA ILE A 166 17.97 0.66 -1.48
C ILE A 166 17.02 -0.52 -1.68
N ASN A 167 17.54 -1.70 -2.06
CA ASN A 167 16.73 -2.89 -2.29
C ASN A 167 16.00 -3.30 -1.01
N ASP A 168 16.71 -3.35 0.11
CA ASP A 168 16.14 -3.67 1.43
C ASP A 168 15.07 -2.64 1.83
N MET A 169 15.37 -1.35 1.69
CA MET A 169 14.42 -0.27 2.03
C MET A 169 13.16 -0.27 1.16
N SER A 170 13.32 -0.59 -0.12
CA SER A 170 12.23 -0.64 -1.08
C SER A 170 11.17 -1.66 -0.71
N MET A 171 11.57 -2.83 -0.18
CA MET A 171 10.64 -3.86 0.30
C MET A 171 9.75 -3.31 1.42
N TRP A 172 10.33 -2.60 2.40
CA TRP A 172 9.58 -1.95 3.48
C TRP A 172 8.65 -0.84 2.97
N MET A 173 9.06 -0.11 1.93
CA MET A 173 8.28 0.96 1.36
C MET A 173 7.06 0.47 0.56
N VAL A 174 7.10 -0.76 0.01
CA VAL A 174 5.92 -1.38 -0.64
C VAL A 174 4.90 -1.85 0.39
N VAL A 175 5.35 -2.47 1.48
CA VAL A 175 4.45 -3.06 2.49
C VAL A 175 3.71 -1.99 3.30
N THR A 176 4.37 -0.88 3.63
CA THR A 176 3.83 0.13 4.55
C THR A 176 2.53 0.81 4.03
N PRO A 177 2.43 1.27 2.77
CA PRO A 177 1.21 1.85 2.22
C PRO A 177 0.06 0.85 2.10
N ILE A 178 0.35 -0.42 1.83
CA ILE A 178 -0.66 -1.47 1.65
C ILE A 178 -1.35 -1.79 2.97
N ASP A 179 -0.57 -1.97 4.03
CA ASP A 179 -1.09 -2.17 5.39
C ASP A 179 -1.88 -0.94 5.85
N LEU A 180 -1.37 0.25 5.57
CA LEU A 180 -2.02 1.50 5.92
C LEU A 180 -3.37 1.66 5.20
N LEU A 181 -3.45 1.33 3.91
CA LEU A 181 -4.68 1.38 3.13
C LEU A 181 -5.71 0.36 3.63
N MET A 182 -5.29 -0.90 3.87
CA MET A 182 -6.15 -1.95 4.42
C MET A 182 -6.77 -1.55 5.78
N VAL A 183 -5.96 -0.98 6.67
CA VAL A 183 -6.40 -0.55 8.01
C VAL A 183 -7.28 0.70 7.93
N LYS A 184 -6.91 1.72 7.13
CA LYS A 184 -7.66 2.99 7.03
C LYS A 184 -9.09 2.81 6.55
N PHE A 185 -9.27 2.04 5.49
CA PHE A 185 -10.57 1.87 4.87
C PHE A 185 -11.53 1.05 5.75
N THR A 186 -11.00 0.08 6.48
CA THR A 186 -11.75 -0.69 7.48
C THR A 186 -12.27 0.20 8.62
N PHE A 187 -11.47 1.16 9.10
CA PHE A 187 -11.87 2.07 10.18
C PHE A 187 -12.76 3.23 9.73
N TYR A 188 -12.46 3.85 8.59
CA TYR A 188 -13.25 4.98 8.07
C TYR A 188 -14.70 4.56 7.81
N LYS A 189 -14.91 3.41 7.17
CA LYS A 189 -16.26 2.94 6.85
C LYS A 189 -17.02 2.40 8.06
N ARG A 190 -16.32 1.75 9.02
CA ARG A 190 -16.91 1.33 10.30
C ARG A 190 -17.40 2.52 11.13
N SER A 191 -16.67 3.64 11.13
CA SER A 191 -17.11 4.87 11.82
C SER A 191 -18.34 5.50 11.14
N ASN A 192 -18.42 5.47 9.81
CA ASN A 192 -19.56 6.05 9.09
C ASN A 192 -20.83 5.19 9.23
N ASN A 193 -20.71 3.86 9.20
CA ASN A 193 -21.83 2.95 9.45
C ASN A 193 -22.37 3.06 10.89
N LEU A 194 -21.53 3.32 11.88
CA LEU A 194 -21.97 3.58 13.26
C LEU A 194 -22.79 4.87 13.37
N ILE A 195 -22.46 5.92 12.61
CA ILE A 195 -23.23 7.17 12.58
C ILE A 195 -24.58 6.96 11.90
N VAL A 196 -24.62 6.20 10.79
CA VAL A 196 -25.87 5.85 10.10
C VAL A 196 -26.77 4.97 10.97
N HIS A 197 -26.21 3.99 11.68
CA HIS A 197 -26.98 3.18 12.64
C HIS A 197 -27.45 3.98 13.85
N LEU A 198 -26.65 4.91 14.38
CA LEU A 198 -27.08 5.82 15.44
C LEU A 198 -28.22 6.75 14.98
N PHE A 199 -28.17 7.24 13.74
CA PHE A 199 -29.25 8.03 13.15
C PHE A 199 -30.52 7.20 12.87
N ALA A 200 -30.37 5.97 12.39
CA ALA A 200 -31.49 5.05 12.20
C ALA A 200 -32.14 4.66 13.56
N PHE A 201 -31.33 4.38 14.58
CA PHE A 201 -31.77 4.07 15.94
C PHE A 201 -32.44 5.28 16.63
N ARG A 202 -31.98 6.50 16.33
CA ARG A 202 -32.64 7.73 16.79
C ARG A 202 -34.00 7.94 16.12
N LYS A 203 -34.14 7.57 14.84
CA LYS A 203 -35.39 7.71 14.07
C LYS A 203 -36.45 6.68 14.49
N THR A 204 -36.06 5.50 14.95
CA THR A 204 -36.98 4.47 15.48
C THR A 204 -37.44 4.71 16.91
N ASN A 205 -36.70 5.50 17.70
CA ASN A 205 -37.00 5.75 19.13
C ASN A 205 -37.61 7.14 19.42
N GLY A 206 -38.11 7.86 18.42
CA GLY A 206 -39.02 9.00 18.65
C GLY A 206 -38.44 10.23 19.38
N PHE A 207 -37.13 10.46 19.36
CA PHE A 207 -36.57 11.70 19.92
C PHE A 207 -36.58 12.83 18.88
N SER A 208 -37.75 13.47 18.76
CA SER A 208 -37.94 14.73 18.03
C SER A 208 -37.73 15.92 18.96
N TYR A 209 -36.89 16.86 18.53
CA TYR A 209 -37.03 18.28 18.84
C TYR A 209 -37.01 19.01 17.50
#